data_AF-A0A3C0PQQ1-F1
#
_entry.id   AF-A0A3C0PQQ1-F1
#
_cell.length_a   1.000
_cell.length_b   1.000
_cell.length_c   1.000
_cell.angle_alpha   90.00
_cell.angle_beta   90.00
_cell.angle_gamma   90.00
#
_symmetry.space_group_name_H-M   'P 1'
#
loop_
_entity.id
_entity.type
_entity.pdbx_description
1 polymer ?
#
loop_
_entity_poly.entity_id
_entity_poly.type
_entity_poly.pdbx_seq_one_letter_code
_entity_poly.pdbx_strand_id
1 'polypeptide(L)'
;DTEFEFSASGVGILRGFDWPGNVRQLQNVMGQLMMEAPNAIFDGPAVQEVLKKCGSFITMNELSHSQKLGDAVEQHVQRYFDQHGATLPPAGVYQRILREIEVPLIEIALTASLGNQAKCADLLGINRNTLRKKINDLEIVVTRRRKLM
;
A
#
# COMPACT_ATOMS: atom_id res chain seq x y z
N ASP A 1 -27.87 -19.70 10.32
CA ASP A 1 -27.11 -19.86 11.57
C ASP A 1 -26.01 -20.88 11.36
N THR A 2 -24.85 -20.40 10.92
CA THR A 2 -23.63 -21.21 10.84
C THR A 2 -22.72 -20.65 11.92
N GLU A 3 -22.69 -21.29 13.09
CA GLU A 3 -21.79 -20.90 14.17
C GLU A 3 -20.39 -21.46 13.88
N PHE A 4 -19.44 -20.55 13.70
CA PHE A 4 -18.04 -20.89 13.50
C PHE A 4 -17.30 -20.67 14.82
N GLU A 5 -16.72 -21.74 15.37
CA GLU A 5 -15.95 -21.67 16.61
C GLU A 5 -14.46 -21.83 16.33
N PHE A 6 -13.64 -20.98 16.94
CA PHE A 6 -12.18 -21.12 16.90
C PHE A 6 -11.69 -21.75 18.18
N SER A 7 -10.79 -22.74 18.06
CA SER A 7 -10.04 -23.23 19.22
C SER A 7 -9.11 -22.13 19.75
N ALA A 8 -8.80 -22.16 21.05
CA ALA A 8 -7.83 -21.25 21.65
C ALA A 8 -6.44 -21.30 20.95
N SER A 9 -6.06 -22.49 20.46
CA SER A 9 -4.84 -22.67 19.67
C SER A 9 -4.93 -21.99 18.30
N GLY A 10 -6.07 -22.05 17.60
CA GLY A 10 -6.27 -21.39 16.31
C GLY A 10 -6.22 -19.87 16.43
N VAL A 11 -6.85 -19.30 17.45
CA VAL A 11 -6.79 -17.85 17.73
C VAL A 11 -5.37 -17.42 18.05
N GLY A 12 -4.61 -18.21 18.82
CA GLY A 12 -3.22 -17.91 19.15
C GLY A 12 -2.33 -17.79 17.91
N ILE A 13 -2.53 -18.67 16.94
CA ILE A 13 -1.77 -18.68 15.68
C ILE A 13 -2.14 -17.48 14.80
N LEU A 14 -3.43 -17.13 14.68
CA LEU A 14 -3.86 -15.95 13.93
C LEU A 14 -3.32 -14.63 14.53
N ARG A 15 -3.21 -14.55 15.86
CA ARG A 15 -2.65 -13.37 16.55
C ARG A 15 -1.14 -13.26 16.44
N GLY A 16 -0.43 -14.39 16.35
CA GLY A 16 1.03 -14.44 16.24
C GLY A 16 1.55 -14.40 14.79
N PHE A 17 0.67 -14.41 13.80
CA PHE A 17 1.05 -14.32 12.39
C PHE A 17 1.27 -12.86 12.00
N ASP A 18 2.41 -12.58 11.37
CA ASP A 18 2.66 -11.28 10.75
C ASP A 18 1.79 -11.16 9.51
N TRP A 19 0.87 -10.19 9.48
CA TRP A 19 -0.06 -9.97 8.37
C TRP A 19 0.51 -8.92 7.40
N PRO A 20 1.24 -9.30 6.33
CA PRO A 20 1.85 -8.36 5.38
C PRO A 20 0.88 -7.48 4.58
N GLY A 21 -0.44 -7.56 4.81
CA GLY A 21 -1.48 -6.84 4.07
C GLY A 21 -2.76 -6.55 4.85
N ASN A 22 -2.65 -6.27 6.15
CA ASN A 22 -3.74 -5.78 7.01
C ASN A 22 -4.99 -6.70 7.05
N VAL A 23 -6.16 -6.12 7.36
CA VAL A 23 -7.46 -6.78 7.52
C VAL A 23 -7.91 -7.53 6.26
N ARG A 24 -7.48 -7.13 5.06
CA ARG A 24 -7.84 -7.83 3.82
C ARG A 24 -7.24 -9.24 3.75
N GLN A 25 -6.01 -9.41 4.22
CA GLN A 25 -5.41 -10.74 4.27
C GLN A 25 -6.10 -11.61 5.31
N LEU A 26 -6.43 -11.04 6.48
CA LEU A 26 -7.23 -11.74 7.48
C LEU A 26 -8.59 -12.14 6.89
N GLN A 27 -9.27 -11.25 6.16
CA GLN A 27 -10.56 -11.53 5.52
C GLN A 27 -10.46 -12.64 4.48
N ASN A 28 -9.39 -12.67 3.67
CA ASN A 28 -9.17 -13.73 2.69
C ASN A 28 -8.94 -15.09 3.36
N VAL A 29 -8.14 -15.10 4.43
CA VAL A 29 -7.91 -16.32 5.23
C VAL A 29 -9.19 -16.78 5.92
N MET A 30 -9.97 -15.86 6.50
CA MET A 30 -11.26 -16.17 7.11
C MET A 30 -12.27 -16.71 6.09
N GLY A 31 -12.35 -16.11 4.90
CA GLY A 31 -13.22 -16.60 3.82
C GLY A 31 -12.82 -17.98 3.33
N GLN A 32 -11.52 -18.27 3.26
CA GLN A 32 -11.01 -19.59 2.90
C GLN A 32 -11.30 -20.62 4.00
N LEU A 33 -11.07 -20.29 5.27
CA LEU A 33 -11.41 -21.14 6.41
C LEU A 33 -12.90 -21.53 6.39
N MET A 34 -13.78 -20.55 6.16
CA MET A 34 -15.22 -20.77 6.05
C MET A 34 -15.61 -21.67 4.86
N MET A 35 -14.83 -21.66 3.78
CA MET A 35 -15.08 -22.49 2.60
C MET A 35 -14.58 -23.93 2.77
N GLU A 36 -13.49 -24.12 3.51
CA GLU A 36 -12.82 -25.42 3.65
C GLU A 36 -13.54 -26.33 4.66
N ALA A 37 -14.30 -25.78 5.60
CA ALA A 37 -15.12 -26.55 6.52
C ALA A 37 -16.40 -25.79 6.94
N PRO A 38 -17.56 -26.08 6.32
CA PRO A 38 -18.81 -25.40 6.65
C PRO A 38 -19.36 -25.73 8.05
N ASN A 39 -18.78 -26.66 8.83
CA ASN A 39 -19.28 -27.10 10.14
C ASN A 39 -18.19 -27.58 11.12
N ALA A 40 -17.00 -26.96 11.17
CA ALA A 40 -15.93 -27.42 12.06
C ALA A 40 -15.35 -26.32 12.94
N ILE A 41 -15.03 -26.71 14.19
CA ILE A 41 -14.15 -25.93 15.06
C ILE A 41 -12.81 -25.77 14.34
N PHE A 42 -12.36 -24.54 14.12
CA PHE A 42 -11.06 -24.28 13.52
C PHE A 42 -9.96 -24.54 14.54
N ASP A 43 -9.36 -25.72 14.45
CA ASP A 43 -8.25 -26.14 15.30
C ASP A 43 -6.91 -25.53 14.82
N GLY A 44 -5.91 -25.57 15.69
CA GLY A 44 -4.57 -25.06 15.37
C GLY A 44 -3.98 -25.60 14.05
N PRO A 45 -4.01 -26.91 13.76
CA PRO A 45 -3.45 -27.45 12.53
C PRO A 45 -4.25 -27.08 11.28
N ALA A 46 -5.60 -27.05 11.31
CA ALA A 46 -6.38 -26.58 10.18
C ALA A 46 -6.06 -25.12 9.85
N VAL A 47 -5.96 -24.26 10.86
CA VAL A 47 -5.56 -22.86 10.68
C VAL A 47 -4.16 -22.75 10.08
N GLN A 48 -3.19 -23.57 10.52
CA GLN A 48 -1.85 -23.57 9.92
C GLN A 48 -1.83 -24.07 8.47
N GLU A 49 -2.65 -25.07 8.14
CA GLU A 49 -2.75 -25.60 6.78
C GLU A 49 -3.33 -24.55 5.83
N VAL A 50 -4.41 -23.87 6.25
CA VAL A 50 -4.95 -22.74 5.49
C VAL A 50 -3.94 -21.60 5.41
N LEU A 51 -3.23 -21.25 6.48
CA LEU A 51 -2.18 -20.22 6.44
C LEU A 51 -1.01 -20.60 5.52
N LYS A 52 -0.62 -21.87 5.40
CA LYS A 52 0.42 -22.32 4.45
C LYS A 52 -0.08 -22.28 3.00
N LYS A 53 -1.32 -22.72 2.78
CA LYS A 53 -1.96 -22.74 1.45
C LYS A 53 -2.23 -21.32 0.97
N CYS A 54 -2.84 -20.50 1.83
CA CYS A 54 -2.95 -19.06 1.65
C CYS A 54 -1.58 -18.42 1.57
N GLY A 55 -0.57 -18.82 2.33
CA GLY A 55 0.80 -18.32 2.19
C GLY A 55 1.32 -18.45 0.76
N SER A 56 1.20 -19.63 0.15
CA SER A 56 1.55 -19.84 -1.26
C SER A 56 0.67 -19.06 -2.24
N PHE A 57 -0.65 -19.00 -2.01
CA PHE A 57 -1.58 -18.20 -2.83
C PHE A 57 -1.37 -16.69 -2.67
N ILE A 58 -1.02 -16.23 -1.47
CA ILE A 58 -0.69 -14.86 -1.09
C ILE A 58 0.65 -14.53 -1.72
N THR A 59 1.67 -15.38 -1.67
CA THR A 59 2.96 -15.13 -2.35
C THR A 59 2.79 -15.03 -3.87
N MET A 60 1.99 -15.90 -4.50
CA MET A 60 1.70 -15.78 -5.94
C MET A 60 0.83 -14.56 -6.27
N ASN A 61 -0.11 -14.20 -5.40
CA ASN A 61 -0.94 -13.02 -5.58
C ASN A 61 -0.22 -11.73 -5.16
N GLU A 62 0.81 -11.76 -4.31
CA GLU A 62 1.72 -10.66 -3.93
C GLU A 62 2.76 -10.44 -5.01
N LEU A 63 3.15 -11.46 -5.78
CA LEU A 63 3.89 -11.27 -7.03
C LEU A 63 3.02 -10.60 -8.11
N SER A 64 1.69 -10.79 -8.07
CA SER A 64 0.71 -10.15 -8.98
C SER A 64 0.21 -8.76 -8.50
N HIS A 65 0.06 -8.59 -7.18
CA HIS A 65 -0.25 -7.34 -6.46
C HIS A 65 1.00 -6.55 -6.12
N SER A 66 2.19 -7.09 -6.43
CA SER A 66 3.42 -6.32 -6.48
C SER A 66 3.12 -5.13 -7.39
N GLN A 67 2.97 -3.98 -6.72
CA GLN A 67 2.99 -2.63 -7.27
C GLN A 67 1.66 -1.98 -7.67
N LYS A 68 0.53 -2.24 -7.00
CA LYS A 68 -0.48 -1.17 -6.92
C LYS A 68 0.01 -0.11 -5.93
N LEU A 69 0.20 1.11 -6.41
CA LEU A 69 0.66 2.25 -5.59
C LEU A 69 -0.20 2.43 -4.31
N GLY A 70 -1.51 2.17 -4.42
CA GLY A 70 -2.44 2.29 -3.29
C GLY A 70 -2.09 1.39 -2.11
N ASP A 71 -1.64 0.15 -2.35
CA ASP A 71 -1.31 -0.79 -1.27
C ASP A 71 -0.03 -0.35 -0.54
N ALA A 72 0.97 0.15 -1.28
CA ALA A 72 2.19 0.70 -0.70
C ALA A 72 1.92 1.97 0.14
N VAL A 73 1.02 2.84 -0.34
CA VAL A 73 0.59 4.03 0.41
C VAL A 73 -0.18 3.62 1.67
N GLU A 74 -1.10 2.65 1.58
CA GLU A 74 -1.85 2.15 2.74
C GLU A 74 -0.90 1.62 3.82
N GLN A 75 0.04 0.75 3.46
CA GLN A 75 1.03 0.22 4.39
C GLN A 75 1.90 1.32 5.01
N HIS A 76 2.32 2.31 4.22
CA HIS A 76 3.13 3.42 4.72
C HIS A 76 2.35 4.29 5.72
N VAL A 77 1.12 4.67 5.38
CA VAL A 77 0.27 5.50 6.24
C VAL A 77 -0.10 4.74 7.52
N GLN A 78 -0.46 3.46 7.44
CA GLN A 78 -0.81 2.68 8.62
C GLN A 78 0.36 2.61 9.60
N ARG A 79 1.58 2.30 9.12
CA ARG A 79 2.79 2.32 9.95
C ARG A 79 3.05 3.67 10.60
N TYR A 80 2.82 4.76 9.87
CA TYR A 80 2.98 6.11 10.40
C TYR A 80 1.99 6.38 11.56
N PHE A 81 0.75 5.90 11.47
CA PHE A 81 -0.23 6.01 12.55
C PHE A 81 0.13 5.11 13.74
N ASP A 82 0.54 3.86 13.50
CA ASP A 82 0.91 2.92 14.55
C ASP A 82 2.10 3.42 15.40
N GLN A 83 3.04 4.14 14.78
CA GLN A 83 4.16 4.80 15.47
C GLN A 83 3.72 5.89 16.46
N HIS A 84 2.53 6.48 16.27
CA HIS A 84 1.97 7.47 17.20
C HIS A 84 1.11 6.82 18.29
N GLY A 85 0.93 5.50 18.27
CA GLY A 85 0.28 4.71 19.31
C GLY A 85 -1.18 5.14 19.56
N ALA A 86 -1.47 5.55 20.79
CA ALA A 86 -2.82 5.98 21.20
C ALA A 86 -3.13 7.45 20.87
N THR A 87 -2.15 8.21 20.36
CA THR A 87 -2.32 9.61 19.99
C THR A 87 -2.39 9.78 18.49
N LEU A 88 -3.26 10.67 18.01
CA LEU A 88 -3.31 11.00 16.60
C LEU A 88 -2.04 11.76 16.18
N PRO A 89 -1.53 11.52 14.96
CA PRO A 89 -0.43 12.29 14.41
C PRO A 89 -0.78 13.78 14.33
N PRO A 90 0.23 14.66 14.33
CA PRO A 90 0.03 16.10 14.21
C PRO A 90 -0.72 16.46 12.93
N ALA A 91 -1.49 17.55 12.98
CA ALA A 91 -2.26 18.04 11.85
C ALA A 91 -1.40 18.24 10.59
N GLY A 92 -2.02 18.07 9.41
CA GLY A 92 -1.34 18.22 8.12
C GLY A 92 -0.79 16.93 7.50
N VAL A 93 -1.24 15.75 7.98
CA VAL A 93 -0.88 14.44 7.40
C VAL A 93 -1.13 14.41 5.89
N TYR A 94 -2.28 14.94 5.43
CA TYR A 94 -2.61 15.01 4.00
C TYR A 94 -1.51 15.69 3.18
N GLN A 95 -1.07 16.89 3.59
CA GLN A 95 -0.05 17.64 2.85
C GLN A 95 1.32 16.94 2.88
N ARG A 96 1.64 16.24 3.98
CA ARG A 96 2.89 15.51 4.13
C ARG A 96 2.96 14.31 3.19
N ILE A 97 1.92 13.47 3.21
CA ILE A 97 1.82 12.31 2.30
C ILE A 97 1.74 12.77 0.85
N LEU A 98 1.00 13.85 0.56
CA LEU A 98 0.93 14.39 -0.79
C LEU A 98 2.31 14.85 -1.30
N ARG A 99 3.11 15.50 -0.45
CA ARG A 99 4.49 15.91 -0.79
C ARG A 99 5.37 14.71 -1.10
N GLU A 100 5.28 13.63 -0.31
CA GLU A 100 6.06 12.40 -0.54
C GLU A 100 5.75 11.71 -1.87
N ILE A 101 4.50 11.82 -2.34
CA ILE A 101 4.09 11.23 -3.61
C ILE A 101 4.40 12.18 -4.79
N GLU A 102 4.15 13.47 -4.63
CA GLU A 102 4.26 14.44 -5.73
C GLU A 102 5.71 14.73 -6.14
N VAL A 103 6.66 14.79 -5.20
CA VAL A 103 8.08 15.03 -5.51
C VAL A 103 8.63 14.00 -6.49
N PRO A 104 8.63 12.68 -6.19
CA PRO A 104 9.19 11.68 -7.11
C PRO A 104 8.39 11.62 -8.42
N LEU A 105 7.07 11.77 -8.38
CA LEU A 105 6.23 11.80 -9.59
C LEU A 105 6.66 12.92 -10.55
N ILE A 106 6.82 14.14 -10.04
CA ILE A 106 7.17 15.32 -10.84
C ILE A 106 8.62 15.22 -11.32
N GLU A 107 9.56 14.77 -10.49
CA GLU A 107 10.97 14.61 -10.88
C GLU A 107 11.16 13.60 -12.02
N ILE A 108 10.50 12.44 -11.92
CA ILE A 108 10.52 11.41 -12.96
C ILE A 108 9.90 11.95 -14.24
N ALA A 109 8.74 12.63 -14.14
CA ALA A 109 8.05 13.21 -15.30
C ALA A 109 8.88 14.33 -15.97
N LEU A 110 9.55 15.17 -15.19
CA LEU A 110 10.46 16.20 -15.69
C LEU A 110 11.68 15.59 -16.38
N THR A 111 12.24 14.52 -15.82
CA THR A 111 13.35 13.77 -16.42
C THR A 111 12.94 13.15 -17.76
N ALA A 112 11.78 12.48 -17.79
CA ALA A 112 11.21 11.92 -19.02
C ALA A 112 10.88 13.00 -20.07
N SER A 113 10.55 14.21 -19.60
CA SER A 113 10.28 15.38 -20.46
C SER A 113 11.52 16.23 -20.76
N LEU A 114 12.72 15.80 -20.35
CA LEU A 114 14.00 16.51 -20.52
C LEU A 114 13.98 17.96 -19.97
N GLY A 115 13.23 18.20 -18.90
CA GLY A 115 13.05 19.52 -18.30
C GLY A 115 12.13 20.46 -19.09
N ASN A 116 11.35 19.94 -20.06
CA ASN A 116 10.28 20.68 -20.71
C ASN A 116 9.01 20.64 -19.84
N GLN A 117 8.78 21.72 -19.09
CA GLN A 117 7.62 21.83 -18.19
C GLN A 117 6.26 21.81 -18.90
N ALA A 118 6.15 22.28 -20.16
CA ALA A 118 4.88 22.22 -20.88
C ALA A 118 4.53 20.76 -21.19
N LYS A 119 5.47 20.03 -21.81
CA LYS A 119 5.32 18.60 -22.10
C LYS A 119 5.13 17.76 -20.83
N CYS A 120 5.80 18.12 -19.75
CA CYS A 120 5.63 17.46 -18.44
C CYS A 120 4.23 17.69 -17.87
N ALA A 121 3.69 18.91 -17.99
CA ALA A 121 2.35 19.23 -17.53
C ALA A 121 1.29 18.47 -18.35
N ASP A 122 1.49 18.39 -19.66
CA ASP A 122 0.64 17.60 -20.56
C ASP A 122 0.69 16.10 -20.20
N LEU A 123 1.89 15.56 -19.93
CA LEU A 123 2.08 14.17 -19.51
C LEU A 123 1.39 13.86 -18.18
N LEU A 124 1.48 14.79 -17.22
CA LEU A 124 0.84 14.67 -15.91
C LEU A 124 -0.66 14.98 -15.95
N GLY A 125 -1.18 15.48 -17.06
CA GLY A 125 -2.60 15.86 -17.20
C GLY A 125 -3.01 17.06 -16.35
N ILE A 126 -2.08 17.95 -16.00
CA ILE A 126 -2.35 19.14 -15.18
C ILE A 126 -2.01 20.43 -15.94
N ASN A 127 -2.61 21.54 -15.52
CA ASN A 127 -2.27 22.84 -16.08
C ASN A 127 -0.79 23.19 -15.82
N ARG A 128 -0.08 23.71 -16.83
CA ARG A 128 1.31 24.17 -16.73
C ARG A 128 1.54 25.15 -15.57
N ASN A 129 0.62 26.07 -15.31
CA ASN A 129 0.72 27.00 -14.19
C ASN A 129 0.68 26.27 -12.84
N THR A 130 -0.15 25.23 -12.73
CA THR A 130 -0.22 24.35 -11.56
C THR A 130 1.09 23.59 -11.38
N LEU A 131 1.63 22.99 -12.45
CA LEU A 131 2.92 22.30 -12.38
C LEU A 131 4.03 23.26 -11.94
N ARG A 132 4.08 24.48 -12.49
CA ARG A 132 5.09 25.48 -12.14
C ARG A 132 4.99 25.89 -10.67
N LYS A 133 3.77 26.07 -10.15
CA LYS A 133 3.54 26.33 -8.73
C LYS A 133 4.04 25.16 -7.87
N LYS A 134 3.67 23.92 -8.22
CA LYS A 134 4.12 22.72 -7.51
C LYS A 134 5.64 22.57 -7.50
N ILE A 135 6.32 22.81 -8.62
CA ILE A 135 7.80 22.77 -8.69
C ILE A 135 8.43 23.75 -7.69
N ASN A 136 7.88 24.96 -7.57
CA ASN A 136 8.39 25.96 -6.63
C ASN A 136 8.07 25.57 -5.17
N ASP A 137 6.82 25.20 -4.88
CA ASP A 137 6.36 24.88 -3.52
C ASP A 137 7.05 23.61 -2.97
N LEU A 138 7.41 22.67 -3.84
CA LEU A 138 8.09 21.42 -3.52
C LEU A 138 9.62 21.53 -3.63
N GLU A 139 10.15 22.67 -4.07
CA GLU A 139 11.58 22.97 -4.21
C GLU A 139 12.32 22.02 -5.18
N ILE A 140 11.64 21.61 -6.26
CA ILE A 140 12.17 20.64 -7.24
C ILE A 140 13.15 21.31 -8.21
N VAL A 141 14.34 20.75 -8.37
CA VAL A 141 15.38 21.28 -9.27
C VAL A 141 15.14 20.83 -10.71
N VAL A 142 14.83 21.77 -11.60
CA VAL A 142 14.62 21.48 -13.02
C VAL A 142 15.94 21.55 -13.79
N THR A 143 16.55 20.39 -14.05
CA THR A 143 17.75 20.31 -14.90
C THR A 143 17.36 20.09 -16.36
N ARG A 144 17.49 21.11 -17.21
CA ARG A 144 17.41 20.93 -18.67
C ARG A 144 18.75 20.43 -19.20
N ARG A 145 18.79 19.19 -19.69
CA ARG A 145 19.89 18.77 -20.57
C ARG A 145 19.72 19.53 -21.89
N ARG A 146 20.63 20.48 -22.18
CA ARG A 146 20.69 21.11 -23.50
C ARG A 146 20.91 20.00 -24.53
N LYS A 147 20.08 20.00 -25.58
CA LYS A 147 20.35 19.23 -26.80
C LYS A 147 21.72 19.70 -27.30
N LEU A 148 22.74 18.85 -27.23
CA LEU A 148 23.95 19.08 -28.02
C LEU A 148 23.47 19.08 -29.48
N MET A 149 23.62 20.23 -30.14
CA MET A 149 23.50 20.35 -31.59
C MET A 149 24.73 19.76 -32.24
#